data_AF-A0A6A4ZBF0-F1
#
_entry.id   AF-A0A6A4ZBF0-F1
#
_cell.length_a   1.000
_cell.length_b   1.000
_cell.length_c   1.000
_cell.angle_alpha   90.00
_cell.angle_beta   90.00
_cell.angle_gamma   90.00
#
_symmetry.space_group_name_H-M   'P 1'
#
loop_
_entity.id
_entity.type
_entity.pdbx_description
1 polymer ?
#
loop_
_entity_poly.entity_id
_entity_poly.type
_entity_poly.pdbx_seq_one_letter_code
_entity_poly.pdbx_strand_id
1 'polypeptide(L)'
;MSCLGPRCCILVSLLSWLAHAQIQIFSEPNYQGTCTTLANGTVVNDFHGQIGSLWSKNSLALNVYPKPNLVGNFTVVAHDMANLSCLAVGSISVTQATWSFAAANLFANPDQDWPLRFSGSFVQYTPGDIVNDFQGRVGFVDTCPMVLKCAVLIVFTGVNFTGTRTLVYEPKPIHSIVRSFQVVAYDKSSRAVEMYDHPFSDSPVAQLLAGESIAHWNGSSLERIFVPQHLAVVFYAGQSFSGNKTFAFPSWRLNYATLHIGSIEVVSYHSSMAMVELYPFPNFKGPPLQFKVGDSVSNFQRAIGSIKIPPFHAIVVYNGKQYTCPSAELAQPRIQELTSKVSFQVQSFQIKSTPGPLAGYLFTNASCAGVPSKTLVFKQPTKPTGFFFEQHTIPTKTLYLHDKQPTVDDFIQSLEVHDEFTLVIYSRVNFQGNRSFVWSSRPLSTNLTAAISETIASYVVIKKAEVVSFVRAKASLPDAIVWTSATYAHAELQIRASDAISVGDNRSSIVGPSNNVGDVDIPPGVSVQAFFRPDFKGSFRILTVSGSYPFVLSFRVYRTGDTPPTIDTDDEPVVA
;
A
#
# COMPACT_ATOMS: atom_id res chain seq x y z
N MET A 1 -18.58 -57.91 -26.50
CA MET A 1 -19.45 -57.00 -27.30
C MET A 1 -19.65 -55.72 -26.50
N SER A 2 -19.58 -54.54 -27.15
CA SER A 2 -20.05 -53.20 -26.70
C SER A 2 -19.88 -52.84 -25.21
N CYS A 3 -18.91 -52.04 -24.74
CA CYS A 3 -18.48 -50.67 -25.12
C CYS A 3 -19.49 -49.55 -24.82
N LEU A 4 -19.42 -49.05 -23.56
CA LEU A 4 -19.66 -47.69 -23.08
C LEU A 4 -18.87 -47.55 -21.75
N GLY A 5 -18.15 -46.48 -21.41
CA GLY A 5 -17.75 -45.29 -22.18
C GLY A 5 -17.16 -44.19 -21.25
N PRO A 6 -15.84 -44.14 -20.98
CA PRO A 6 -15.26 -43.37 -19.87
C PRO A 6 -15.11 -41.86 -20.17
N ARG A 7 -16.22 -41.16 -20.42
CA ARG A 7 -16.25 -39.70 -20.71
C ARG A 7 -16.77 -38.83 -19.56
N CYS A 8 -17.25 -39.40 -18.45
CA CYS A 8 -17.81 -38.62 -17.34
C CYS A 8 -16.78 -38.06 -16.34
N CYS A 9 -15.59 -38.63 -16.22
CA CYS A 9 -14.64 -38.23 -15.16
C CYS A 9 -13.70 -37.08 -15.56
N ILE A 10 -13.48 -36.82 -16.85
CA ILE A 10 -12.55 -35.78 -17.35
C ILE A 10 -13.18 -34.37 -17.29
N LEU A 11 -14.52 -34.25 -17.28
CA LEU A 11 -15.18 -32.94 -17.14
C LEU A 11 -15.12 -32.35 -15.72
N VAL A 12 -14.84 -33.18 -14.70
CA VAL A 12 -14.89 -32.75 -13.29
C VAL A 12 -13.54 -32.18 -12.82
N SER A 13 -12.42 -32.59 -13.44
CA SER A 13 -11.08 -32.11 -13.06
C SER A 13 -10.73 -30.73 -13.62
N LEU A 14 -11.07 -30.45 -14.87
CA LEU A 14 -10.85 -29.15 -15.51
C LEU A 14 -11.54 -27.98 -14.77
N LEU A 15 -12.60 -28.28 -14.00
CA LEU A 15 -13.32 -27.30 -13.16
C LEU A 15 -12.57 -26.95 -11.86
N SER A 16 -11.64 -27.80 -11.40
CA SER A 16 -10.97 -27.65 -10.09
C SER A 16 -9.73 -26.75 -10.08
N TRP A 17 -9.14 -26.45 -11.24
CA TRP A 17 -7.98 -25.54 -11.36
C TRP A 17 -8.34 -24.11 -11.77
N LEU A 18 -9.59 -23.87 -12.21
CA LEU A 18 -10.19 -22.54 -12.38
C LEU A 18 -10.61 -21.89 -11.05
N ALA A 19 -10.05 -22.33 -9.91
CA ALA A 19 -10.18 -21.70 -8.59
C ALA A 19 -9.38 -20.38 -8.46
N HIS A 20 -9.13 -19.69 -9.58
CA HIS A 20 -8.40 -18.43 -9.65
C HIS A 20 -9.38 -17.30 -9.98
N ALA A 21 -9.94 -16.72 -8.93
CA ALA A 21 -11.03 -15.75 -8.95
C ALA A 21 -12.37 -16.33 -9.46
N GLN A 22 -13.37 -16.37 -8.57
CA GLN A 22 -14.72 -16.85 -8.85
C GLN A 22 -15.71 -15.98 -8.07
N ILE A 23 -16.87 -15.72 -8.68
CA ILE A 23 -18.02 -15.13 -7.99
C ILE A 23 -19.06 -16.20 -7.70
N GLN A 24 -19.85 -16.01 -6.64
CA GLN A 24 -20.98 -16.88 -6.32
C GLN A 24 -22.26 -16.04 -6.37
N ILE A 25 -23.19 -16.43 -7.24
CA ILE A 25 -24.53 -15.83 -7.29
C ILE A 25 -25.51 -16.76 -6.58
N PHE A 26 -26.45 -16.16 -5.86
CA PHE A 26 -27.45 -16.84 -5.05
C PHE A 26 -28.84 -16.45 -5.57
N SER A 27 -29.76 -17.40 -5.68
CA SER A 27 -31.11 -17.12 -6.19
C SER A 27 -31.95 -16.24 -5.26
N GLU A 28 -31.62 -16.18 -3.97
CA GLU A 28 -32.33 -15.40 -2.96
C GLU A 28 -31.41 -14.37 -2.27
N PRO A 29 -31.96 -13.29 -1.67
CA PRO A 29 -31.19 -12.34 -0.88
C PRO A 29 -30.48 -12.97 0.33
N ASN A 30 -29.53 -12.25 0.90
CA ASN A 30 -28.76 -12.62 2.09
C ASN A 30 -27.97 -13.94 1.95
N TYR A 31 -27.49 -14.25 0.74
CA TYR A 31 -26.68 -15.43 0.40
C TYR A 31 -27.44 -16.76 0.59
N GLN A 32 -28.73 -16.77 0.22
CA GLN A 32 -29.65 -17.91 0.39
C GLN A 32 -30.12 -18.50 -0.95
N GLY A 33 -30.83 -19.63 -0.88
CA GLY A 33 -31.32 -20.35 -2.06
C GLY A 33 -30.22 -21.07 -2.84
N THR A 34 -30.42 -21.24 -4.15
CA THR A 34 -29.51 -21.95 -5.04
C THR A 34 -28.26 -21.11 -5.32
N CYS A 35 -27.09 -21.62 -4.94
CA CYS A 35 -25.79 -21.02 -5.25
C CYS A 35 -25.25 -21.53 -6.59
N THR A 36 -24.89 -20.61 -7.49
CA THR A 36 -24.18 -20.89 -8.74
C THR A 36 -22.82 -20.19 -8.70
N THR A 37 -21.75 -20.92 -8.94
CA THR A 37 -20.39 -20.34 -9.00
C THR A 37 -20.00 -20.06 -10.46
N LEU A 38 -19.51 -18.85 -10.73
CA LEU A 38 -19.14 -18.40 -12.07
C LEU A 38 -17.66 -17.96 -12.09
N ALA A 39 -16.92 -18.40 -13.10
CA ALA A 39 -15.51 -18.05 -13.29
C ALA A 39 -15.34 -16.81 -14.19
N ASN A 40 -14.15 -16.20 -14.20
CA ASN A 40 -13.80 -15.15 -15.15
C ASN A 40 -14.01 -15.60 -16.61
N GLY A 41 -14.58 -14.73 -17.45
CA GLY A 41 -14.92 -15.03 -18.84
C GLY A 41 -16.24 -15.78 -19.03
N THR A 42 -16.98 -16.11 -17.96
CA THR A 42 -18.30 -16.75 -18.08
C THR A 42 -19.30 -15.78 -18.73
N VAL A 43 -20.09 -16.27 -19.67
CA VAL A 43 -21.19 -15.53 -20.33
C VAL A 43 -22.43 -16.40 -20.34
N VAL A 44 -23.57 -15.87 -19.91
CA VAL A 44 -24.89 -16.49 -20.04
C VAL A 44 -25.76 -15.57 -20.86
N ASN A 45 -25.94 -15.90 -22.14
CA ASN A 45 -26.65 -15.06 -23.11
C ASN A 45 -28.16 -15.00 -22.91
N ASP A 46 -28.75 -15.93 -22.18
CA ASP A 46 -30.20 -15.95 -21.93
C ASP A 46 -30.43 -16.49 -20.51
N PHE A 47 -30.46 -15.58 -19.54
CA PHE A 47 -30.51 -15.90 -18.12
C PHE A 47 -31.97 -15.90 -17.64
N HIS A 48 -32.51 -17.08 -17.37
CA HIS A 48 -33.88 -17.26 -16.86
C HIS A 48 -33.87 -17.40 -15.34
N GLY A 49 -34.08 -16.28 -14.64
CA GLY A 49 -34.18 -16.27 -13.17
C GLY A 49 -33.98 -14.89 -12.57
N GLN A 50 -33.93 -14.84 -11.23
CA GLN A 50 -33.50 -13.66 -10.48
C GLN A 50 -32.12 -13.92 -9.86
N ILE A 51 -31.35 -12.84 -9.68
CA ILE A 51 -30.13 -12.86 -8.87
C ILE A 51 -30.54 -12.22 -7.54
N GLY A 52 -30.63 -13.04 -6.50
CA GLY A 52 -31.03 -12.60 -5.18
C GLY A 52 -29.88 -11.94 -4.42
N SER A 53 -28.67 -12.49 -4.49
CA SER A 53 -27.46 -11.90 -3.90
C SER A 53 -26.17 -12.41 -4.56
N LEU A 54 -25.04 -11.77 -4.28
CA LEU A 54 -23.74 -12.09 -4.87
C LEU A 54 -22.60 -11.98 -3.85
N TRP A 55 -21.75 -13.01 -3.78
CA TRP A 55 -20.47 -13.01 -3.07
C TRP A 55 -19.33 -12.93 -4.10
N SER A 56 -18.49 -11.90 -4.04
CA SER A 56 -17.29 -11.77 -4.88
C SER A 56 -16.03 -11.89 -4.04
N LYS A 57 -15.30 -12.99 -4.23
CA LYS A 57 -13.91 -13.07 -3.77
C LYS A 57 -12.98 -12.78 -4.96
N ASN A 58 -12.08 -11.83 -4.75
CA ASN A 58 -11.07 -11.34 -5.71
C ASN A 58 -11.59 -10.35 -6.77
N SER A 59 -10.67 -9.86 -7.61
CA SER A 59 -10.87 -8.76 -8.56
C SER A 59 -11.74 -9.11 -9.79
N LEU A 60 -12.95 -9.62 -9.59
CA LEU A 60 -13.95 -9.87 -10.64
C LEU A 60 -15.19 -9.00 -10.46
N ALA A 61 -15.86 -8.76 -11.57
CA ALA A 61 -17.13 -8.06 -11.67
C ALA A 61 -18.15 -8.91 -12.43
N LEU A 62 -19.38 -8.96 -11.92
CA LEU A 62 -20.57 -9.39 -12.63
C LEU A 62 -21.15 -8.20 -13.39
N ASN A 63 -21.34 -8.35 -14.70
CA ASN A 63 -22.08 -7.40 -15.52
C ASN A 63 -23.47 -7.98 -15.78
N VAL A 64 -24.51 -7.28 -15.32
CA VAL A 64 -25.91 -7.68 -15.42
C VAL A 64 -26.59 -6.87 -16.51
N TYR A 65 -27.09 -7.54 -17.55
CA TYR A 65 -27.76 -6.89 -18.69
C TYR A 65 -29.27 -7.10 -18.60
N PRO A 66 -30.09 -6.07 -18.86
CA PRO A 66 -31.54 -6.14 -18.74
C PRO A 66 -32.23 -6.92 -19.87
N LYS A 67 -31.49 -7.33 -20.91
CA LYS A 67 -31.98 -8.11 -22.05
C LYS A 67 -31.05 -9.29 -22.36
N PRO A 68 -31.52 -10.33 -23.07
CA PRO A 68 -30.67 -11.39 -23.60
C PRO A 68 -29.57 -10.87 -24.54
N ASN A 69 -28.56 -11.72 -24.78
CA ASN A 69 -27.41 -11.53 -25.67
C ASN A 69 -26.54 -10.31 -25.36
N LEU A 70 -26.36 -9.99 -24.06
CA LEU A 70 -25.55 -8.87 -23.56
C LEU A 70 -26.01 -7.49 -24.10
N VAL A 71 -27.33 -7.32 -24.29
CA VAL A 71 -27.91 -6.10 -24.88
C VAL A 71 -28.40 -5.13 -23.80
N GLY A 72 -28.05 -3.85 -23.98
CA GLY A 72 -28.45 -2.74 -23.13
C GLY A 72 -27.33 -2.27 -22.19
N ASN A 73 -27.59 -1.19 -21.44
CA ASN A 73 -26.67 -0.71 -20.42
C ASN A 73 -26.64 -1.75 -19.29
N PHE A 74 -25.46 -2.20 -18.91
CA PHE A 74 -25.27 -3.20 -17.86
C PHE A 74 -25.05 -2.54 -16.50
N THR A 75 -25.51 -3.22 -15.45
CA THR A 75 -25.15 -2.91 -14.06
C THR A 75 -23.92 -3.71 -13.67
N VAL A 76 -22.89 -3.05 -13.16
CA VAL A 76 -21.68 -3.70 -12.62
C VAL A 76 -21.85 -3.99 -11.14
N VAL A 77 -21.55 -5.22 -10.71
CA VAL A 77 -21.42 -5.61 -9.31
C VAL A 77 -20.07 -6.30 -9.11
N ALA A 78 -19.14 -5.65 -8.41
CA ALA A 78 -17.76 -6.15 -8.22
C ALA A 78 -17.38 -6.47 -6.76
N HIS A 79 -18.38 -6.58 -5.88
CA HIS A 79 -18.22 -6.87 -4.45
C HIS A 79 -19.47 -7.52 -3.87
N ASP A 80 -19.40 -7.90 -2.60
CA ASP A 80 -20.46 -8.61 -1.88
C ASP A 80 -21.74 -7.76 -1.76
N MET A 81 -22.81 -8.18 -2.43
CA MET A 81 -24.12 -7.53 -2.36
C MET A 81 -25.19 -8.48 -1.84
N ALA A 82 -25.76 -8.12 -0.68
CA ALA A 82 -26.74 -8.93 0.03
C ALA A 82 -28.14 -8.92 -0.61
N ASN A 83 -28.46 -7.97 -1.50
CA ASN A 83 -29.70 -8.02 -2.27
C ASN A 83 -29.52 -7.43 -3.68
N LEU A 84 -29.81 -8.22 -4.72
CA LEU A 84 -29.81 -7.85 -6.13
C LEU A 84 -31.17 -8.08 -6.80
N SER A 85 -32.21 -8.47 -6.06
CA SER A 85 -33.51 -8.91 -6.61
C SER A 85 -34.30 -7.80 -7.31
N CYS A 86 -33.84 -6.55 -7.24
CA CYS A 86 -34.39 -5.41 -7.97
C CYS A 86 -33.88 -5.31 -9.42
N LEU A 87 -32.81 -6.03 -9.79
CA LEU A 87 -32.25 -5.98 -11.14
C LEU A 87 -33.08 -6.79 -12.13
N ALA A 88 -33.39 -6.18 -13.28
CA ALA A 88 -33.86 -6.93 -14.44
C ALA A 88 -32.66 -7.68 -15.05
N VAL A 89 -32.78 -9.00 -15.17
CA VAL A 89 -31.73 -9.87 -15.70
C VAL A 89 -32.25 -10.58 -16.94
N GLY A 90 -31.64 -10.32 -18.09
CA GLY A 90 -31.84 -11.09 -19.33
C GLY A 90 -30.57 -11.79 -19.79
N SER A 91 -29.39 -11.27 -19.43
CA SER A 91 -28.11 -11.96 -19.63
C SER A 91 -27.04 -11.45 -18.65
N ILE A 92 -25.97 -12.22 -18.47
CA ILE A 92 -24.86 -11.87 -17.59
C ILE A 92 -23.50 -12.19 -18.21
N SER A 93 -22.47 -11.44 -17.82
CA SER A 93 -21.08 -11.80 -18.05
C SER A 93 -20.22 -11.57 -16.80
N VAL A 94 -19.13 -12.32 -16.68
CA VAL A 94 -18.15 -12.18 -15.59
C VAL A 94 -16.80 -11.79 -16.16
N THR A 95 -16.27 -10.68 -15.70
CA THR A 95 -15.02 -10.09 -16.22
C THR A 95 -14.10 -9.67 -15.09
N GLN A 96 -12.79 -9.57 -15.35
CA GLN A 96 -11.86 -8.98 -14.39
C GLN A 96 -12.21 -7.51 -14.13
N ALA A 97 -12.29 -7.12 -12.85
CA ALA A 97 -12.63 -5.77 -12.44
C ALA A 97 -11.53 -4.78 -12.86
N THR A 98 -11.87 -3.88 -13.80
CA THR A 98 -10.97 -2.85 -14.33
C THR A 98 -11.44 -1.44 -13.96
N TRP A 99 -10.53 -0.47 -14.10
CA TRP A 99 -10.79 0.96 -13.90
C TRP A 99 -11.90 1.54 -14.81
N SER A 100 -12.19 0.86 -15.93
CA SER A 100 -13.32 1.19 -16.83
C SER A 100 -14.71 0.89 -16.25
N PHE A 101 -14.80 0.18 -15.12
CA PHE A 101 -16.06 -0.12 -14.43
C PHE A 101 -16.34 0.82 -13.25
N ALA A 102 -15.86 2.06 -13.36
CA ALA A 102 -16.17 3.14 -12.45
C ALA A 102 -17.70 3.36 -12.37
N ALA A 103 -18.28 3.20 -11.18
CA ALA A 103 -19.71 3.38 -10.95
C ALA A 103 -20.01 3.88 -9.53
N ALA A 104 -21.14 4.58 -9.38
CA ALA A 104 -21.74 4.99 -8.12
C ALA A 104 -23.17 4.44 -8.03
N ASN A 105 -23.40 3.56 -7.06
CA ASN A 105 -24.71 2.99 -6.74
C ASN A 105 -25.39 3.87 -5.67
N LEU A 106 -26.57 4.40 -5.98
CA LEU A 106 -27.36 5.23 -5.06
C LEU A 106 -28.52 4.40 -4.47
N PHE A 107 -28.51 4.21 -3.16
CA PHE A 107 -29.55 3.52 -2.39
C PHE A 107 -30.41 4.54 -1.65
N ALA A 108 -31.73 4.36 -1.63
CA ALA A 108 -32.67 5.32 -1.02
C ALA A 108 -32.73 5.25 0.52
N ASN A 109 -32.41 4.10 1.12
CA ASN A 109 -32.54 3.83 2.56
C ASN A 109 -31.16 3.80 3.25
N PRO A 110 -30.87 4.72 4.19
CA PRO A 110 -29.56 4.81 4.84
C PRO A 110 -29.33 3.81 5.99
N ASP A 111 -30.40 3.36 6.65
CA ASP A 111 -30.36 2.89 8.04
C ASP A 111 -30.37 1.35 8.15
N GLN A 112 -29.30 0.70 7.69
CA GLN A 112 -29.05 -0.72 7.95
C GLN A 112 -27.61 -0.95 8.41
N ASP A 113 -27.38 -2.00 9.21
CA ASP A 113 -26.03 -2.38 9.62
C ASP A 113 -25.29 -3.14 8.51
N TRP A 114 -23.98 -3.25 8.60
CA TRP A 114 -23.21 -4.07 7.66
C TRP A 114 -23.54 -5.56 7.86
N PRO A 115 -23.76 -6.37 6.80
CA PRO A 115 -23.62 -6.08 5.36
C PRO A 115 -24.93 -5.60 4.68
N LEU A 116 -26.02 -5.43 5.43
CA LEU A 116 -27.34 -5.06 4.93
C LEU A 116 -27.39 -3.65 4.31
N ARG A 117 -26.37 -2.79 4.50
CA ARG A 117 -26.23 -1.48 3.84
C ARG A 117 -26.34 -1.49 2.31
N PHE A 118 -26.08 -2.63 1.67
CA PHE A 118 -26.28 -2.84 0.23
C PHE A 118 -27.58 -3.59 -0.09
N SER A 119 -28.62 -3.49 0.76
CA SER A 119 -29.90 -4.17 0.54
C SER A 119 -31.00 -3.21 0.06
N GLY A 120 -31.82 -3.70 -0.88
CA GLY A 120 -32.91 -2.95 -1.50
C GLY A 120 -32.51 -2.30 -2.83
N SER A 121 -33.48 -1.62 -3.45
CA SER A 121 -33.32 -1.05 -4.79
C SER A 121 -32.29 0.09 -4.81
N PHE A 122 -31.43 0.06 -5.82
CA PHE A 122 -30.46 1.11 -6.13
C PHE A 122 -30.53 1.53 -7.61
N VAL A 123 -29.95 2.69 -7.91
CA VAL A 123 -29.70 3.14 -9.29
C VAL A 123 -28.19 3.31 -9.46
N GLN A 124 -27.64 2.75 -10.53
CA GLN A 124 -26.22 2.86 -10.86
C GLN A 124 -26.00 4.02 -11.84
N TYR A 125 -24.98 4.82 -11.57
CA TYR A 125 -24.49 5.91 -12.42
C TYR A 125 -22.99 5.73 -12.70
N THR A 126 -22.52 6.27 -13.82
CA THR A 126 -21.17 6.11 -14.36
C THR A 126 -20.50 7.46 -14.63
N PRO A 127 -19.16 7.56 -14.68
CA PRO A 127 -18.46 8.79 -15.02
C PRO A 127 -18.97 9.45 -16.32
N GLY A 128 -19.39 10.70 -16.21
CA GLY A 128 -20.04 11.46 -17.27
C GLY A 128 -21.54 11.65 -17.06
N ASP A 129 -22.16 10.91 -16.14
CA ASP A 129 -23.56 11.12 -15.78
C ASP A 129 -23.76 12.40 -14.96
N ILE A 130 -24.78 13.16 -15.34
CA ILE A 130 -25.08 14.51 -14.83
C ILE A 130 -26.59 14.59 -14.54
N VAL A 131 -26.96 14.89 -13.31
CA VAL A 131 -28.36 15.04 -12.87
C VAL A 131 -28.59 16.44 -12.32
N ASN A 132 -29.29 17.28 -13.12
CA ASN A 132 -29.51 18.70 -12.86
C ASN A 132 -30.59 19.00 -11.79
N ASP A 133 -31.62 18.17 -11.70
CA ASP A 133 -32.65 18.26 -10.66
C ASP A 133 -33.06 16.85 -10.23
N PHE A 134 -32.53 16.42 -9.08
CA PHE A 134 -32.84 15.14 -8.48
C PHE A 134 -34.04 15.29 -7.53
N GLN A 135 -35.08 14.51 -7.79
CA GLN A 135 -36.35 14.50 -7.06
C GLN A 135 -36.48 13.29 -6.12
N GLY A 136 -35.45 12.43 -6.05
CA GLY A 136 -35.42 11.26 -5.16
C GLY A 136 -34.75 11.54 -3.81
N ARG A 137 -34.55 10.46 -3.03
CA ARG A 137 -33.73 10.46 -1.82
C ARG A 137 -32.47 9.63 -2.06
N VAL A 138 -31.30 10.16 -1.71
CA VAL A 138 -30.07 9.37 -1.54
C VAL A 138 -29.91 9.14 -0.04
N GLY A 139 -29.97 7.88 0.39
CA GLY A 139 -29.69 7.47 1.76
C GLY A 139 -28.26 6.98 1.91
N PHE A 140 -27.82 6.09 1.02
CA PHE A 140 -26.47 5.54 1.03
C PHE A 140 -25.87 5.55 -0.38
N VAL A 141 -24.56 5.81 -0.46
CA VAL A 141 -23.80 5.78 -1.71
C VAL A 141 -22.76 4.69 -1.61
N ASP A 142 -22.74 3.79 -2.59
CA ASP A 142 -21.66 2.83 -2.81
C ASP A 142 -20.88 3.23 -4.07
N THR A 143 -19.68 3.75 -3.87
CA THR A 143 -18.69 3.92 -4.95
C THR A 143 -17.86 2.64 -4.99
N CYS A 144 -18.21 1.77 -5.94
CA CYS A 144 -17.84 0.35 -5.99
C CYS A 144 -16.34 0.07 -5.66
N PRO A 145 -15.98 -0.95 -4.85
CA PRO A 145 -15.02 -0.68 -3.77
C PRO A 145 -13.64 -1.38 -3.80
N MET A 146 -12.83 -0.93 -2.83
CA MET A 146 -11.69 -1.57 -2.14
C MET A 146 -10.28 -1.65 -2.75
N VAL A 147 -10.06 -1.86 -4.06
CA VAL A 147 -8.66 -1.93 -4.58
C VAL A 147 -8.28 -0.72 -5.43
N LEU A 148 -9.24 -0.21 -6.20
CA LEU A 148 -9.07 0.95 -7.06
C LEU A 148 -10.25 1.88 -6.79
N LYS A 149 -9.96 3.11 -6.36
CA LYS A 149 -10.98 4.16 -6.35
C LYS A 149 -11.24 4.53 -7.81
N CYS A 150 -12.45 4.28 -8.30
CA CYS A 150 -12.78 4.38 -9.72
C CYS A 150 -13.73 5.55 -10.05
N ALA A 151 -14.66 5.90 -9.17
CA ALA A 151 -15.61 6.99 -9.36
C ALA A 151 -15.64 7.95 -8.15
N VAL A 152 -16.08 9.18 -8.38
CA VAL A 152 -16.46 10.15 -7.36
C VAL A 152 -17.87 10.65 -7.67
N LEU A 153 -18.76 10.57 -6.68
CA LEU A 153 -20.05 11.25 -6.75
C LEU A 153 -19.89 12.64 -6.11
N ILE A 154 -20.22 13.68 -6.87
CA ILE A 154 -20.23 15.08 -6.42
C ILE A 154 -21.70 15.47 -6.25
N VAL A 155 -22.18 15.57 -5.02
CA VAL A 155 -23.56 15.94 -4.70
C VAL A 155 -23.67 17.41 -4.29
N PHE A 156 -24.82 18.02 -4.59
CA PHE A 156 -25.13 19.41 -4.30
C PHE A 156 -26.51 19.53 -3.62
N THR A 157 -26.63 20.44 -2.66
CA THR A 157 -27.89 20.68 -1.92
C THR A 157 -28.93 21.47 -2.71
N GLY A 158 -28.54 22.14 -3.80
CA GLY A 158 -29.43 22.84 -4.74
C GLY A 158 -29.49 22.17 -6.11
N VAL A 159 -30.39 22.66 -6.97
CA VAL A 159 -30.50 22.24 -8.38
C VAL A 159 -29.39 22.87 -9.21
N ASN A 160 -29.10 22.34 -10.40
CA ASN A 160 -28.10 22.86 -11.35
C ASN A 160 -26.72 23.11 -10.70
N PHE A 161 -26.29 22.23 -9.80
CA PHE A 161 -24.99 22.27 -9.09
C PHE A 161 -24.81 23.51 -8.19
N THR A 162 -25.89 24.02 -7.63
CA THR A 162 -25.89 25.13 -6.68
C THR A 162 -25.93 24.66 -5.22
N GLY A 163 -25.59 25.54 -4.28
CA GLY A 163 -25.59 25.25 -2.84
C GLY A 163 -24.30 24.56 -2.36
N THR A 164 -24.39 23.80 -1.27
CA THR A 164 -23.23 23.12 -0.67
C THR A 164 -22.86 21.89 -1.49
N ARG A 165 -21.59 21.81 -1.91
CA ARG A 165 -21.00 20.65 -2.59
C ARG A 165 -20.44 19.66 -1.57
N THR A 166 -20.68 18.37 -1.78
CA THR A 166 -20.02 17.27 -1.05
C THR A 166 -19.46 16.26 -2.04
N LEU A 167 -18.20 15.86 -1.86
CA LEU A 167 -17.54 14.81 -2.63
C LEU A 167 -17.61 13.48 -1.86
N VAL A 168 -17.92 12.41 -2.58
CA VAL A 168 -18.09 11.05 -2.04
C VAL A 168 -17.13 10.12 -2.77
N TYR A 169 -16.09 9.69 -2.05
CA TYR A 169 -14.95 8.89 -2.55
C TYR A 169 -14.94 7.43 -2.10
N GLU A 170 -15.76 7.11 -1.10
CA GLU A 170 -15.81 5.84 -0.38
C GLU A 170 -17.28 5.58 0.03
N PRO A 171 -17.71 4.31 0.17
CA PRO A 171 -19.09 4.01 0.54
C PRO A 171 -19.49 4.61 1.89
N LYS A 172 -20.55 5.43 1.92
CA LYS A 172 -21.02 6.13 3.13
C LYS A 172 -22.51 6.52 3.05
N PRO A 173 -23.18 6.70 4.21
CA PRO A 173 -24.49 7.35 4.25
C PRO A 173 -24.39 8.81 3.81
N ILE A 174 -25.47 9.32 3.22
CA ILE A 174 -25.65 10.73 2.85
C ILE A 174 -26.78 11.31 3.71
N HIS A 175 -26.39 12.15 4.65
CA HIS A 175 -27.34 12.80 5.58
C HIS A 175 -27.86 14.15 5.06
N SER A 176 -27.21 14.73 4.04
CA SER A 176 -27.63 15.97 3.39
C SER A 176 -28.70 15.72 2.33
N ILE A 177 -29.56 16.72 2.11
CA ILE A 177 -30.48 16.72 0.96
C ILE A 177 -29.63 16.82 -0.32
N VAL A 178 -29.86 15.92 -1.27
CA VAL A 178 -29.26 15.95 -2.61
C VAL A 178 -30.31 16.46 -3.60
N ARG A 179 -29.99 17.52 -4.34
CA ARG A 179 -30.87 18.13 -5.36
C ARG A 179 -30.25 18.19 -6.75
N SER A 180 -28.94 18.03 -6.87
CA SER A 180 -28.26 17.73 -8.14
C SER A 180 -26.95 17.00 -7.87
N PHE A 181 -26.45 16.26 -8.84
CA PHE A 181 -25.15 15.57 -8.72
C PHE A 181 -24.50 15.26 -10.06
N GLN A 182 -23.21 14.99 -10.00
CA GLN A 182 -22.37 14.54 -11.11
C GLN A 182 -21.57 13.32 -10.68
N VAL A 183 -21.38 12.36 -11.59
CA VAL A 183 -20.41 11.27 -11.40
C VAL A 183 -19.21 11.53 -12.30
N VAL A 184 -18.02 11.53 -11.71
CA VAL A 184 -16.76 11.71 -12.42
C VAL A 184 -15.82 10.53 -12.16
N ALA A 185 -14.87 10.30 -13.07
CA ALA A 185 -13.83 9.30 -12.85
C ALA A 185 -12.93 9.76 -11.70
N TYR A 186 -12.50 8.83 -10.85
CA TYR A 186 -11.59 9.15 -9.75
C TYR A 186 -10.19 9.42 -10.29
N ASP A 187 -9.73 10.66 -10.14
CA ASP A 187 -8.31 11.01 -10.20
C ASP A 187 -7.78 11.19 -8.76
N LYS A 188 -6.52 10.82 -8.51
CA LYS A 188 -5.82 11.19 -7.28
C LYS A 188 -5.78 12.70 -7.06
N SER A 189 -5.80 13.51 -8.13
CA SER A 189 -5.91 14.98 -8.06
C SER A 189 -7.29 15.48 -7.60
N SER A 190 -8.36 14.68 -7.82
CA SER A 190 -9.74 15.02 -7.44
C SER A 190 -10.05 14.84 -5.95
N ARG A 191 -9.08 14.31 -5.18
CA ARG A 191 -9.24 14.10 -3.74
C ARG A 191 -9.08 15.43 -3.00
N ALA A 192 -10.13 15.86 -2.33
CA ALA A 192 -10.15 17.06 -1.50
C ALA A 192 -9.41 16.84 -0.17
N VAL A 193 -9.05 17.95 0.45
CA VAL A 193 -8.80 18.04 1.88
C VAL A 193 -10.14 17.87 2.61
N GLU A 194 -10.21 16.97 3.58
CA GLU A 194 -11.45 16.67 4.32
C GLU A 194 -11.29 17.04 5.80
N MET A 195 -12.15 17.92 6.30
CA MET A 195 -12.09 18.47 7.67
C MET A 195 -13.27 17.96 8.50
N TYR A 196 -13.01 17.57 9.74
CA TYR A 196 -14.01 17.02 10.65
C TYR A 196 -13.89 17.70 12.02
N ASP A 197 -15.05 18.05 12.56
CA ASP A 197 -15.25 18.55 13.92
C ASP A 197 -15.10 17.46 15.00
N HIS A 198 -15.29 16.19 14.65
CA HIS A 198 -15.17 15.06 15.58
C HIS A 198 -14.31 13.92 14.99
N PRO A 199 -13.43 13.26 15.78
CA PRO A 199 -12.47 12.26 15.28
C PRO A 199 -13.12 10.98 14.72
N PHE A 200 -14.39 10.74 15.03
CA PHE A 200 -15.18 9.61 14.57
C PHE A 200 -16.38 10.00 13.68
N SER A 201 -16.45 11.26 13.21
CA SER A 201 -17.49 11.64 12.23
C SER A 201 -17.22 10.99 10.87
N ASP A 202 -18.26 10.47 10.21
CA ASP A 202 -18.20 9.98 8.83
C ASP A 202 -18.38 11.11 7.79
N SER A 203 -18.91 12.26 8.23
CA SER A 203 -19.21 13.40 7.36
C SER A 203 -18.26 14.58 7.66
N PRO A 204 -17.49 15.06 6.67
CA PRO A 204 -16.66 16.24 6.86
C PRO A 204 -17.51 17.51 6.94
N VAL A 205 -17.14 18.43 7.83
CA VAL A 205 -17.73 19.77 7.94
C VAL A 205 -17.30 20.70 6.79
N ALA A 206 -16.16 20.39 6.14
CA ALA A 206 -15.73 21.06 4.93
C ALA A 206 -14.87 20.13 4.04
N GLN A 207 -14.99 20.30 2.72
CA GLN A 207 -14.15 19.66 1.72
C GLN A 207 -13.64 20.69 0.71
N LEU A 208 -12.32 20.83 0.61
CA LEU A 208 -11.65 21.83 -0.25
C LEU A 208 -10.68 21.17 -1.23
N LEU A 209 -10.79 21.53 -2.50
CA LEU A 209 -9.89 21.14 -3.59
C LEU A 209 -8.70 22.11 -3.71
N ALA A 210 -7.75 21.79 -4.59
CA ALA A 210 -6.60 22.65 -4.89
C ALA A 210 -7.05 24.06 -5.31
N GLY A 211 -6.52 25.10 -4.65
CA GLY A 211 -6.84 26.50 -4.93
C GLY A 211 -8.12 27.00 -4.26
N GLU A 212 -8.90 26.15 -3.61
CA GLU A 212 -10.07 26.58 -2.85
C GLU A 212 -9.69 27.11 -1.47
N SER A 213 -10.51 28.02 -0.94
CA SER A 213 -10.26 28.68 0.33
C SER A 213 -11.56 29.08 1.05
N ILE A 214 -11.46 29.27 2.35
CA ILE A 214 -12.53 29.77 3.22
C ILE A 214 -11.97 31.02 3.92
N ALA A 215 -12.37 32.20 3.44
CA ALA A 215 -11.93 33.48 4.00
C ALA A 215 -12.49 33.76 5.41
N HIS A 216 -13.58 33.10 5.82
CA HIS A 216 -14.21 33.28 7.12
C HIS A 216 -14.63 31.90 7.66
N TRP A 217 -13.76 31.29 8.46
CA TRP A 217 -14.07 30.03 9.14
C TRP A 217 -14.95 30.28 10.36
N ASN A 218 -16.22 29.86 10.27
CA ASN A 218 -17.20 29.93 11.35
C ASN A 218 -17.51 28.55 11.95
N GLY A 219 -16.73 27.51 11.60
CA GLY A 219 -16.90 26.16 12.12
C GLY A 219 -16.33 26.01 13.54
N SER A 220 -16.66 24.88 14.17
CA SER A 220 -16.08 24.43 15.43
C SER A 220 -14.57 24.12 15.30
N SER A 221 -13.96 23.75 16.42
CA SER A 221 -12.59 23.20 16.49
C SER A 221 -12.44 21.97 15.59
N LEU A 222 -11.40 21.93 14.75
CA LEU A 222 -11.12 20.80 13.87
C LEU A 222 -10.37 19.67 14.61
N GLU A 223 -11.08 18.66 15.08
CA GLU A 223 -10.47 17.51 15.76
C GLU A 223 -9.79 16.52 14.82
N ARG A 224 -10.16 16.48 13.53
CA ARG A 224 -9.51 15.62 12.53
C ARG A 224 -9.48 16.28 11.14
N ILE A 225 -8.33 16.21 10.48
CA ILE A 225 -8.19 16.56 9.06
C ILE A 225 -7.46 15.45 8.29
N PHE A 226 -7.90 15.23 7.05
CA PHE A 226 -7.23 14.41 6.05
C PHE A 226 -6.66 15.32 4.94
N VAL A 227 -5.36 15.22 4.67
CA VAL A 227 -4.67 16.01 3.64
C VAL A 227 -4.08 15.07 2.57
N PRO A 228 -4.52 15.16 1.30
CA PRO A 228 -3.98 14.38 0.18
C PRO A 228 -2.49 14.65 -0.09
N GLN A 229 -1.75 13.66 -0.57
CA GLN A 229 -0.29 13.73 -0.80
C GLN A 229 0.21 14.87 -1.70
N HIS A 230 -0.65 15.44 -2.54
CA HIS A 230 -0.30 16.50 -3.48
C HIS A 230 -0.75 17.90 -2.99
N LEU A 231 -1.35 18.00 -1.80
CA LEU A 231 -1.88 19.24 -1.23
C LEU A 231 -1.25 19.56 0.13
N ALA A 232 -1.26 20.85 0.47
CA ALA A 232 -1.05 21.35 1.81
C ALA A 232 -2.15 22.35 2.16
N VAL A 233 -2.49 22.41 3.44
CA VAL A 233 -3.46 23.37 3.98
C VAL A 233 -2.71 24.46 4.71
N VAL A 234 -3.12 25.70 4.54
CA VAL A 234 -2.65 26.83 5.35
C VAL A 234 -3.82 27.30 6.21
N PHE A 235 -3.71 27.07 7.52
CA PHE A 235 -4.59 27.65 8.51
C PHE A 235 -4.06 29.02 8.92
N TYR A 236 -4.95 29.99 8.94
CA TYR A 236 -4.68 31.35 9.37
C TYR A 236 -5.44 31.62 10.67
N ALA A 237 -4.76 32.17 11.68
CA ALA A 237 -5.39 32.47 12.96
C ALA A 237 -6.46 33.57 12.87
N GLY A 238 -6.34 34.50 11.92
CA GLY A 238 -7.32 35.54 11.63
C GLY A 238 -8.19 35.23 10.42
N GLN A 239 -9.28 35.98 10.27
CA GLN A 239 -10.13 35.98 9.08
C GLN A 239 -9.42 36.65 7.89
N SER A 240 -9.92 36.42 6.68
CA SER A 240 -9.38 36.97 5.42
C SER A 240 -7.86 36.79 5.26
N PHE A 241 -7.37 35.59 5.55
CA PHE A 241 -5.97 35.15 5.37
C PHE A 241 -4.95 35.96 6.19
N SER A 242 -5.34 36.40 7.39
CA SER A 242 -4.52 37.23 8.28
C SER A 242 -3.99 36.48 9.52
N GLY A 243 -2.98 37.06 10.18
CA GLY A 243 -2.38 36.51 11.41
C GLY A 243 -1.38 35.36 11.17
N ASN A 244 -1.09 34.63 12.25
CA ASN A 244 -0.13 33.53 12.21
C ASN A 244 -0.62 32.37 11.33
N LYS A 245 0.30 31.78 10.57
CA LYS A 245 0.04 30.63 9.70
C LYS A 245 0.46 29.32 10.38
N THR A 246 -0.36 28.28 10.25
CA THR A 246 0.00 26.89 10.58
C THR A 246 -0.30 26.03 9.37
N PHE A 247 0.67 25.25 8.91
CA PHE A 247 0.50 24.36 7.78
C PHE A 247 -0.03 23.00 8.23
N ALA A 248 -0.83 22.34 7.40
CA ALA A 248 -1.12 20.91 7.54
C ALA A 248 -0.64 20.17 6.30
N PHE A 249 0.25 19.22 6.52
CA PHE A 249 0.91 18.43 5.48
C PHE A 249 0.23 17.06 5.31
N PRO A 250 0.52 16.35 4.20
CA PRO A 250 -0.03 15.01 3.96
C PRO A 250 0.16 14.05 5.14
N SER A 251 -0.94 13.70 5.79
CA SER A 251 -1.00 12.80 6.93
C SER A 251 -2.36 12.13 6.97
N TRP A 252 -2.39 10.88 7.44
CA TRP A 252 -3.63 10.09 7.43
C TRP A 252 -4.62 10.57 8.48
N ARG A 253 -4.14 11.15 9.59
CA ARG A 253 -4.90 11.91 10.60
C ARG A 253 -4.00 12.98 11.21
N LEU A 254 -4.57 14.13 11.56
CA LEU A 254 -3.96 15.18 12.38
C LEU A 254 -5.05 15.72 13.31
N ASN A 255 -4.73 15.95 14.58
CA ASN A 255 -5.66 16.54 15.54
C ASN A 255 -5.26 17.99 15.82
N TYR A 256 -6.14 18.93 15.42
CA TYR A 256 -5.97 20.37 15.56
C TYR A 256 -7.04 20.98 16.48
N ALA A 257 -7.59 20.21 17.44
CA ALA A 257 -8.70 20.62 18.30
C ALA A 257 -8.47 21.96 19.04
N THR A 258 -7.21 22.32 19.28
CA THR A 258 -6.80 23.53 19.98
C THR A 258 -6.23 24.62 19.05
N LEU A 259 -6.35 24.49 17.73
CA LEU A 259 -5.87 25.50 16.79
C LEU A 259 -6.97 26.56 16.59
N HIS A 260 -6.65 27.84 16.81
CA HIS A 260 -7.52 28.93 16.40
C HIS A 260 -7.42 29.12 14.88
N ILE A 261 -8.57 29.00 14.19
CA ILE A 261 -8.69 29.10 12.74
C ILE A 261 -9.71 30.20 12.44
N GLY A 262 -9.27 31.28 11.79
CA GLY A 262 -10.14 32.32 11.24
C GLY A 262 -10.32 32.21 9.73
N SER A 263 -9.36 31.61 9.02
CA SER A 263 -9.47 31.34 7.57
C SER A 263 -8.55 30.20 7.12
N ILE A 264 -8.85 29.62 5.95
CA ILE A 264 -8.22 28.40 5.43
C ILE A 264 -7.94 28.53 3.94
N GLU A 265 -6.77 28.09 3.49
CA GLU A 265 -6.36 28.05 2.08
C GLU A 265 -5.81 26.66 1.74
N VAL A 266 -6.16 26.10 0.60
CA VAL A 266 -5.61 24.82 0.11
C VAL A 266 -4.74 25.05 -1.11
N VAL A 267 -3.47 24.65 -1.03
CA VAL A 267 -2.45 24.86 -2.06
C VAL A 267 -1.85 23.53 -2.50
N SER A 268 -1.29 23.49 -3.72
CA SER A 268 -0.46 22.35 -4.15
C SER A 268 0.78 22.23 -3.27
N TYR A 269 1.04 21.04 -2.75
CA TYR A 269 2.23 20.78 -1.94
C TYR A 269 3.50 20.80 -2.81
N HIS A 270 4.50 21.55 -2.36
CA HIS A 270 5.85 21.55 -2.94
C HIS A 270 6.87 21.21 -1.85
N SER A 271 7.96 20.54 -2.19
CA SER A 271 8.97 20.08 -1.21
C SER A 271 9.63 21.24 -0.43
N SER A 272 9.68 22.45 -1.00
CA SER A 272 10.13 23.67 -0.32
C SER A 272 9.17 24.19 0.77
N MET A 273 7.95 23.64 0.85
CA MET A 273 7.01 23.91 1.94
C MET A 273 7.25 23.01 3.15
N ALA A 274 8.07 21.96 3.03
CA ALA A 274 8.32 21.01 4.11
C ALA A 274 8.86 21.69 5.37
N MET A 275 8.37 21.28 6.54
CA MET A 275 8.79 21.81 7.84
C MET A 275 8.95 20.68 8.85
N VAL A 276 9.90 20.82 9.77
CA VAL A 276 9.99 20.01 10.99
C VAL A 276 8.86 20.43 11.92
N GLU A 277 8.05 19.47 12.36
CA GLU A 277 6.90 19.69 13.26
C GLU A 277 7.22 19.18 14.67
N LEU A 278 7.27 20.08 15.66
CA LEU A 278 7.43 19.75 17.08
C LEU A 278 6.07 19.79 17.78
N TYR A 279 5.59 18.65 18.26
CA TYR A 279 4.31 18.53 18.96
C TYR A 279 4.52 18.54 20.48
N PRO A 280 3.65 19.22 21.25
CA PRO A 280 3.77 19.29 22.71
C PRO A 280 3.47 17.95 23.41
N PHE A 281 2.74 17.04 22.77
CA PHE A 281 2.34 15.75 23.33
C PHE A 281 2.83 14.57 22.46
N PRO A 282 2.95 13.35 23.02
CA PRO A 282 3.20 12.14 22.25
C PRO A 282 2.14 11.87 21.19
N ASN A 283 2.49 11.03 20.21
CA ASN A 283 1.64 10.57 19.12
C ASN A 283 1.07 11.69 18.24
N PHE A 284 1.88 12.74 18.00
CA PHE A 284 1.57 13.88 17.13
C PHE A 284 0.29 14.64 17.52
N LYS A 285 0.05 14.78 18.83
CA LYS A 285 -1.11 15.46 19.40
C LYS A 285 -0.80 16.91 19.79
N GLY A 286 -1.82 17.77 19.66
CA GLY A 286 -1.72 19.19 19.94
C GLY A 286 -1.20 20.01 18.75
N PRO A 287 -1.14 21.34 18.87
CA PRO A 287 -0.76 22.23 17.79
C PRO A 287 0.77 22.17 17.60
N PRO A 288 1.28 21.85 16.39
CA PRO A 288 2.71 21.77 16.14
C PRO A 288 3.36 23.16 16.09
N LEU A 289 4.60 23.24 16.55
CA LEU A 289 5.52 24.30 16.15
C LEU A 289 6.26 23.86 14.90
N GLN A 290 6.35 24.73 13.89
CA GLN A 290 6.82 24.37 12.56
C GLN A 290 8.05 25.20 12.18
N PHE A 291 9.10 24.53 11.71
CA PHE A 291 10.41 25.12 11.41
C PHE A 291 10.98 24.64 10.08
N LYS A 292 11.58 25.55 9.31
CA LYS A 292 12.25 25.28 8.03
C LYS A 292 13.75 25.07 8.20
N VAL A 293 14.42 24.53 7.18
CA VAL A 293 15.89 24.53 7.10
C VAL A 293 16.43 25.95 7.29
N GLY A 294 17.42 26.08 8.17
CA GLY A 294 18.03 27.37 8.54
C GLY A 294 17.44 27.98 9.81
N ASP A 295 16.24 27.58 10.24
CA ASP A 295 15.66 28.06 11.49
C ASP A 295 16.48 27.54 12.68
N SER A 296 16.63 28.39 13.70
CA SER A 296 17.33 28.05 14.93
C SER A 296 16.70 28.73 16.13
N VAL A 297 16.64 28.02 17.26
CA VAL A 297 16.03 28.48 18.50
C VAL A 297 17.05 28.35 19.61
N SER A 298 17.61 29.48 20.05
CA SER A 298 18.68 29.54 21.05
C SER A 298 18.21 29.40 22.50
N ASN A 299 16.91 29.49 22.78
CA ASN A 299 16.33 29.35 24.13
C ASN A 299 14.91 28.78 23.99
N PHE A 300 14.81 27.47 23.97
CA PHE A 300 13.55 26.73 23.95
C PHE A 300 13.13 26.35 25.37
N GLN A 301 11.86 26.56 25.70
CA GLN A 301 11.32 26.41 27.06
C GLN A 301 10.04 25.57 27.13
N ARG A 302 9.67 24.91 26.03
CA ARG A 302 8.46 24.09 25.93
C ARG A 302 8.83 22.61 25.97
N ALA A 303 7.90 21.76 26.40
CA ALA A 303 8.05 20.32 26.23
C ALA A 303 7.88 19.92 24.76
N ILE A 304 8.59 18.88 24.35
CA ILE A 304 8.40 18.20 23.06
C ILE A 304 7.97 16.78 23.39
N GLY A 305 6.74 16.40 23.03
CA GLY A 305 6.24 15.05 23.21
C GLY A 305 6.46 14.17 21.98
N SER A 306 6.44 14.73 20.78
CA SER A 306 6.71 14.02 19.52
C SER A 306 7.22 14.95 18.41
N ILE A 307 7.90 14.39 17.41
CA ILE A 307 8.57 15.15 16.34
C ILE A 307 8.27 14.50 14.99
N LYS A 308 7.95 15.30 13.98
CA LYS A 308 8.04 14.88 12.57
C LYS A 308 9.13 15.63 11.84
N ILE A 309 9.88 14.92 11.01
CA ILE A 309 10.99 15.46 10.23
C ILE A 309 10.75 15.09 8.77
N PRO A 310 10.60 16.04 7.84
CA PRO A 310 10.46 15.70 6.43
C PRO A 310 11.79 15.20 5.86
N PRO A 311 11.77 14.48 4.72
CA PRO A 311 13.00 14.07 4.03
C PRO A 311 13.97 15.24 3.80
N PHE A 312 15.27 14.94 3.78
CA PHE A 312 16.35 15.92 3.60
C PHE A 312 16.47 17.00 4.70
N HIS A 313 15.83 16.79 5.86
CA HIS A 313 15.94 17.66 7.04
C HIS A 313 16.52 16.88 8.23
N ALA A 314 17.11 17.61 9.18
CA ALA A 314 17.43 17.14 10.52
C ALA A 314 17.26 18.26 11.54
N ILE A 315 17.00 17.91 12.79
CA ILE A 315 17.05 18.80 13.95
C ILE A 315 18.24 18.43 14.83
N VAL A 316 19.19 19.35 14.96
CA VAL A 316 20.29 19.24 15.93
C VAL A 316 19.80 19.82 17.25
N VAL A 317 19.74 18.98 18.29
CA VAL A 317 19.25 19.35 19.62
C VAL A 317 20.38 19.47 20.63
N TYR A 318 20.24 20.42 21.55
CA TYR A 318 21.24 20.85 22.51
C TYR A 318 20.65 20.92 23.93
N ASN A 319 21.43 20.52 24.92
CA ASN A 319 21.00 20.42 26.32
C ASN A 319 21.14 21.74 27.08
N GLY A 320 22.00 22.63 26.60
CA GLY A 320 22.07 24.01 27.05
C GLY A 320 21.39 24.96 26.09
N LYS A 321 21.21 26.19 26.56
CA LYS A 321 20.82 27.34 25.73
C LYS A 321 21.98 27.78 24.83
N GLN A 322 21.69 28.59 23.83
CA GLN A 322 22.67 29.15 22.88
C GLN A 322 23.53 28.07 22.19
N TYR A 323 22.94 26.91 21.90
CA TYR A 323 23.59 25.79 21.19
C TYR A 323 24.79 25.19 21.97
N THR A 324 24.78 25.29 23.30
CA THR A 324 25.77 24.67 24.18
C THR A 324 25.38 23.24 24.54
N CYS A 325 26.38 22.37 24.78
CA CYS A 325 26.20 20.93 25.06
C CYS A 325 25.37 20.21 23.97
N PRO A 326 25.94 19.98 22.77
CA PRO A 326 25.27 19.23 21.70
C PRO A 326 24.88 17.83 22.18
N SER A 327 23.66 17.41 21.87
CA SER A 327 23.09 16.16 22.39
C SER A 327 22.84 15.13 21.30
N ALA A 328 22.10 15.50 20.25
CA ALA A 328 21.80 14.59 19.14
C ALA A 328 21.52 15.35 17.84
N GLU A 329 21.75 14.69 16.71
CA GLU A 329 21.18 15.07 15.42
C GLU A 329 20.07 14.06 15.07
N LEU A 330 18.83 14.52 15.13
CA LEU A 330 17.65 13.70 14.87
C LEU A 330 17.21 13.93 13.42
N ALA A 331 17.05 12.85 12.66
CA ALA A 331 16.61 12.91 11.28
C ALA A 331 15.49 11.88 10.96
N GLN A 332 15.01 11.15 11.98
CA GLN A 332 13.92 10.18 11.85
C GLN A 332 12.61 10.87 11.46
N PRO A 333 11.80 10.34 10.52
CA PRO A 333 10.68 11.09 9.98
C PRO A 333 9.53 11.28 10.98
N ARG A 334 9.45 10.36 11.96
CA ARG A 334 8.37 10.26 12.94
C ARG A 334 8.90 9.72 14.27
N ILE A 335 9.19 10.60 15.22
CA ILE A 335 9.48 10.26 16.61
C ILE A 335 8.15 10.34 17.37
N GLN A 336 7.48 9.20 17.55
CA GLN A 336 6.11 9.15 18.13
C GLN A 336 6.09 9.53 19.60
N GLU A 337 7.16 9.24 20.34
CA GLU A 337 7.31 9.64 21.74
C GLU A 337 8.77 9.98 22.02
N LEU A 338 9.02 11.22 22.44
CA LEU A 338 10.30 11.60 23.01
C LEU A 338 10.31 11.13 24.49
N THR A 339 10.40 9.82 24.69
CA THR A 339 10.18 9.15 26.00
C THR A 339 11.05 9.75 27.10
N SER A 340 10.61 9.65 28.35
CA SER A 340 11.39 10.02 29.54
C SER A 340 12.69 9.21 29.73
N LYS A 341 12.93 8.18 28.90
CA LYS A 341 14.20 7.43 28.82
C LYS A 341 15.23 8.12 27.91
N VAL A 342 14.84 9.10 27.10
CA VAL A 342 15.79 9.94 26.35
C VAL A 342 16.47 10.87 27.35
N SER A 343 17.77 10.68 27.57
CA SER A 343 18.54 11.31 28.65
C SER A 343 18.84 12.81 28.45
N PHE A 344 18.02 13.52 27.67
CA PHE A 344 18.28 14.90 27.27
C PHE A 344 17.04 15.79 27.22
N GLN A 345 17.15 17.00 27.76
CA GLN A 345 16.15 18.07 27.62
C GLN A 345 16.57 19.00 26.49
N VAL A 346 15.67 19.25 25.53
CA VAL A 346 15.95 20.17 24.42
C VAL A 346 15.82 21.63 24.90
N GLN A 347 16.93 22.31 25.14
CA GLN A 347 16.97 23.73 25.53
C GLN A 347 17.34 24.68 24.38
N SER A 348 17.95 24.16 23.30
CA SER A 348 18.08 24.87 22.04
C SER A 348 18.19 23.89 20.87
N PHE A 349 17.90 24.34 19.64
CA PHE A 349 18.01 23.50 18.45
C PHE A 349 18.25 24.28 17.15
N GLN A 350 18.72 23.58 16.12
CA GLN A 350 18.93 24.10 14.76
C GLN A 350 18.35 23.12 13.73
N ILE A 351 17.64 23.62 12.72
CA ILE A 351 17.16 22.81 11.60
C ILE A 351 18.17 22.89 10.44
N LYS A 352 18.67 21.74 10.01
CA LYS A 352 19.66 21.62 8.94
C LYS A 352 19.11 20.79 7.78
N SER A 353 19.67 20.98 6.59
CA SER A 353 19.43 20.06 5.48
C SER A 353 20.41 18.89 5.58
N THR A 354 19.94 17.68 5.28
CA THR A 354 20.75 16.47 5.22
C THR A 354 21.10 16.13 3.76
N PRO A 355 22.35 15.69 3.47
CA PRO A 355 22.88 15.61 2.10
C PRO A 355 22.40 14.40 1.27
N GLY A 356 21.40 13.66 1.74
CA GLY A 356 20.87 12.50 1.03
C GLY A 356 19.61 11.94 1.70
N PRO A 357 18.81 11.14 0.96
CA PRO A 357 17.65 10.48 1.55
C PRO A 357 18.13 9.46 2.58
N LEU A 358 17.46 9.46 3.72
CA LEU A 358 17.75 8.53 4.81
C LEU A 358 17.17 7.18 4.43
N ALA A 359 18.02 6.16 4.47
CA ALA A 359 17.67 4.82 4.01
C ALA A 359 16.87 4.05 5.06
N GLY A 360 16.98 4.42 6.34
CA GLY A 360 16.27 3.75 7.42
C GLY A 360 16.85 4.03 8.82
N TYR A 361 16.36 3.28 9.79
CA TYR A 361 16.62 3.42 11.23
C TYR A 361 16.54 2.03 11.89
N LEU A 362 17.41 1.79 12.87
CA LEU A 362 17.42 0.60 13.71
C LEU A 362 17.10 0.97 15.16
N PHE A 363 16.32 0.15 15.85
CA PHE A 363 15.86 0.40 17.22
C PHE A 363 16.07 -0.82 18.11
N THR A 364 16.58 -0.59 19.31
CA THR A 364 16.63 -1.60 20.39
C THR A 364 15.29 -1.77 21.11
N ASN A 365 14.34 -0.86 20.90
CA ASN A 365 12.95 -0.97 21.37
C ASN A 365 12.03 -1.52 20.28
N ALA A 366 11.00 -2.24 20.69
CA ALA A 366 9.87 -2.63 19.85
C ALA A 366 9.14 -1.40 19.26
N SER A 367 8.44 -1.64 18.15
CA SER A 367 7.52 -0.71 17.46
C SER A 367 8.13 0.65 17.09
N CYS A 368 9.43 0.68 16.78
CA CYS A 368 10.21 1.89 16.46
C CYS A 368 10.09 3.01 17.51
N ALA A 369 9.96 2.63 18.78
CA ALA A 369 9.73 3.56 19.88
C ALA A 369 11.01 4.32 20.31
N GLY A 370 10.91 5.65 20.38
CA GLY A 370 11.96 6.55 20.84
C GLY A 370 12.94 6.98 19.74
N VAL A 371 14.17 7.29 20.14
CA VAL A 371 15.29 7.63 19.25
C VAL A 371 15.94 6.33 18.76
N PRO A 372 16.30 6.19 17.47
CA PRO A 372 16.95 4.99 16.96
C PRO A 372 18.34 4.83 17.55
N SER A 373 18.76 3.57 17.78
CA SER A 373 20.16 3.27 18.12
C SER A 373 21.09 3.55 16.94
N LYS A 374 20.57 3.48 15.70
CA LYS A 374 21.36 3.81 14.50
C LYS A 374 20.51 4.36 13.35
N THR A 375 20.93 5.49 12.82
CA THR A 375 20.39 6.09 11.59
C THR A 375 21.17 5.58 10.37
N LEU A 376 20.46 5.17 9.32
CA LEU A 376 21.03 4.65 8.08
C LEU A 376 20.92 5.71 6.98
N VAL A 377 22.05 6.11 6.40
CA VAL A 377 22.12 7.07 5.29
C VAL A 377 22.57 6.34 4.03
N PHE A 378 22.00 6.65 2.87
CA PHE A 378 22.58 6.20 1.60
C PHE A 378 23.59 7.24 1.07
N LYS A 379 24.81 6.81 0.78
CA LYS A 379 25.86 7.64 0.16
C LYS A 379 26.21 7.05 -1.20
N GLN A 380 25.94 7.78 -2.29
CA GLN A 380 26.43 7.35 -3.60
C GLN A 380 27.97 7.44 -3.64
N PRO A 381 28.66 6.42 -4.19
CA PRO A 381 30.11 6.49 -4.38
C PRO A 381 30.45 7.56 -5.44
N THR A 382 31.28 8.52 -5.06
CA THR A 382 31.69 9.63 -5.92
C THR A 382 32.76 9.19 -6.92
N LYS A 383 32.39 9.24 -8.21
CA LYS A 383 33.18 9.00 -9.44
C LYS A 383 33.56 7.55 -9.84
N PRO A 384 33.72 7.30 -11.16
CA PRO A 384 34.26 6.06 -11.70
C PRO A 384 35.75 6.21 -12.07
N THR A 385 36.64 5.63 -11.28
CA THR A 385 37.96 5.23 -11.78
C THR A 385 37.86 3.79 -12.28
N GLY A 386 38.31 3.55 -13.51
CA GLY A 386 38.56 2.19 -13.99
C GLY A 386 39.95 1.72 -13.55
N PHE A 387 40.11 0.42 -13.36
CA PHE A 387 41.15 -0.45 -13.97
C PHE A 387 40.99 -1.87 -13.38
N PHE A 388 40.99 -2.86 -14.27
CA PHE A 388 41.23 -4.30 -14.12
C PHE A 388 40.73 -5.07 -12.85
N PHE A 389 39.92 -6.09 -13.12
CA PHE A 389 39.48 -7.09 -12.15
C PHE A 389 40.52 -8.19 -12.00
N GLU A 390 40.91 -8.51 -10.76
CA GLU A 390 41.25 -9.87 -10.38
C GLU A 390 41.00 -10.11 -8.88
N GLN A 391 40.47 -11.29 -8.56
CA GLN A 391 40.29 -11.90 -7.23
C GLN A 391 39.51 -11.14 -6.12
N HIS A 392 38.42 -11.78 -5.69
CA HIS A 392 37.96 -11.82 -4.28
C HIS A 392 37.86 -10.48 -3.53
N THR A 393 37.06 -9.54 -4.06
CA THR A 393 36.48 -8.46 -3.22
C THR A 393 35.07 -8.12 -3.65
N ILE A 394 34.16 -7.99 -2.66
CA ILE A 394 32.90 -7.27 -2.81
C ILE A 394 33.26 -5.89 -3.36
N PRO A 395 32.60 -5.38 -4.43
CA PRO A 395 33.05 -4.18 -5.13
C PRO A 395 33.24 -3.01 -4.15
N THR A 396 34.48 -2.53 -4.08
CA THR A 396 34.96 -1.51 -3.14
C THR A 396 34.42 -0.12 -3.48
N LYS A 397 33.12 0.06 -3.28
CA LYS A 397 32.40 1.34 -3.41
C LYS A 397 31.44 1.55 -2.25
N THR A 398 32.02 1.99 -1.13
CA THR A 398 31.36 2.67 0.00
C THR A 398 30.17 1.93 0.60
N LEU A 399 30.43 0.72 1.10
CA LEU A 399 29.55 0.02 2.03
C LEU A 399 30.09 0.24 3.45
N TYR A 400 29.21 0.42 4.43
CA TYR A 400 29.59 0.83 5.80
C TYR A 400 30.51 -0.21 6.48
N LEU A 401 31.81 0.10 6.58
CA LEU A 401 32.69 -0.62 7.49
C LEU A 401 32.24 -0.36 8.94
N HIS A 402 32.00 -1.45 9.67
CA HIS A 402 32.30 -1.48 11.09
C HIS A 402 33.82 -1.57 11.25
N ASP A 403 34.51 -0.42 11.19
CA ASP A 403 35.89 -0.36 11.64
C ASP A 403 35.90 -0.47 13.17
N LYS A 404 36.37 -1.64 13.61
CA LYS A 404 36.37 -2.19 14.99
C LYS A 404 35.01 -2.71 15.48
N GLN A 405 35.05 -3.95 15.99
CA GLN A 405 34.17 -4.43 17.06
C GLN A 405 34.17 -3.38 18.20
N PRO A 406 33.02 -3.10 18.81
CA PRO A 406 32.38 -4.09 19.68
C PRO A 406 31.09 -4.68 19.13
N THR A 407 30.69 -5.74 19.82
CA THR A 407 29.40 -6.42 19.84
C THR A 407 28.18 -5.65 19.31
N VAL A 408 27.35 -6.36 18.53
CA VAL A 408 25.90 -6.12 18.53
C VAL A 408 25.32 -6.77 19.79
N ASP A 409 25.61 -6.18 20.96
CA ASP A 409 24.88 -6.49 22.20
C ASP A 409 23.51 -5.79 22.21
N ASP A 410 23.33 -4.79 21.33
CA ASP A 410 22.08 -4.11 21.04
C ASP A 410 21.12 -5.03 20.26
N PHE A 411 20.32 -5.80 20.99
CA PHE A 411 19.20 -6.59 20.46
C PHE A 411 18.21 -5.68 19.68
N ILE A 412 18.24 -5.75 18.34
CA ILE A 412 17.43 -4.89 17.47
C ILE A 412 16.00 -5.42 17.42
N GLN A 413 15.11 -4.81 18.19
CA GLN A 413 13.70 -5.20 18.27
C GLN A 413 12.86 -4.73 17.09
N SER A 414 13.23 -3.62 16.43
CA SER A 414 12.50 -3.14 15.25
C SER A 414 13.36 -2.29 14.31
N LEU A 415 12.89 -2.13 13.07
CA LEU A 415 13.56 -1.32 12.04
C LEU A 415 12.55 -0.57 11.16
N GLU A 416 12.99 0.52 10.56
CA GLU A 416 12.26 1.25 9.52
C GLU A 416 13.22 1.47 8.36
N VAL A 417 12.82 1.15 7.14
CA VAL A 417 13.59 1.27 5.90
C VAL A 417 12.74 2.02 4.88
N HIS A 418 13.30 3.06 4.27
CA HIS A 418 12.61 3.90 3.29
C HIS A 418 12.34 3.12 1.99
N ASP A 419 11.18 3.35 1.35
CA ASP A 419 10.66 2.50 0.27
C ASP A 419 11.60 2.31 -0.94
N GLU A 420 12.46 3.29 -1.24
CA GLU A 420 13.46 3.23 -2.32
C GLU A 420 14.67 2.33 -2.01
N PHE A 421 14.88 2.01 -0.74
CA PHE A 421 16.05 1.27 -0.23
C PHE A 421 15.66 -0.12 0.24
N THR A 422 16.69 -0.94 0.47
CA THR A 422 16.56 -2.19 1.20
C THR A 422 17.77 -2.38 2.10
N LEU A 423 17.52 -2.97 3.28
CA LEU A 423 18.55 -3.40 4.20
C LEU A 423 18.84 -4.88 3.94
N VAL A 424 20.07 -5.19 3.54
CA VAL A 424 20.56 -6.57 3.44
C VAL A 424 21.21 -6.93 4.77
N ILE A 425 20.59 -7.84 5.50
CA ILE A 425 20.99 -8.37 6.80
C ILE A 425 21.81 -9.64 6.58
N TYR A 426 22.87 -9.85 7.35
CA TYR A 426 23.76 -11.01 7.30
C TYR A 426 23.84 -11.73 8.64
N SER A 427 23.78 -13.07 8.59
CA SER A 427 23.81 -13.93 9.78
C SER A 427 25.19 -14.08 10.44
N ARG A 428 26.24 -13.48 9.86
CA ARG A 428 27.58 -13.39 10.44
C ARG A 428 28.15 -11.98 10.24
N VAL A 429 29.20 -11.67 11.00
CA VAL A 429 29.98 -10.43 10.84
C VAL A 429 30.65 -10.37 9.46
N ASN A 430 31.11 -9.18 9.07
CA ASN A 430 31.86 -8.95 7.81
C ASN A 430 31.09 -9.34 6.52
N PHE A 431 29.76 -9.20 6.52
CA PHE A 431 28.87 -9.48 5.38
C PHE A 431 28.89 -10.95 4.94
N GLN A 432 28.98 -11.88 5.90
CA GLN A 432 29.05 -13.32 5.66
C GLN A 432 27.82 -14.08 6.18
N GLY A 433 27.71 -15.34 5.80
CA GLY A 433 26.59 -16.20 6.19
C GLY A 433 25.33 -15.98 5.36
N ASN A 434 24.19 -16.38 5.91
CA ASN A 434 22.90 -16.26 5.23
C ASN A 434 22.51 -14.79 5.14
N ARG A 435 21.96 -14.37 4.00
CA ARG A 435 21.52 -12.99 3.76
C ARG A 435 20.01 -12.89 3.60
N SER A 436 19.44 -11.82 4.13
CA SER A 436 18.01 -11.50 4.08
C SER A 436 17.81 -10.03 3.71
N PHE A 437 16.79 -9.74 2.90
CA PHE A 437 16.52 -8.41 2.35
C PHE A 437 15.23 -7.86 2.94
N VAL A 438 15.30 -6.74 3.67
CA VAL A 438 14.11 -6.02 4.14
C VAL A 438 13.44 -5.36 2.94
N TRP A 439 12.32 -5.92 2.50
CA TRP A 439 11.63 -5.52 1.27
C TRP A 439 10.61 -4.41 1.51
N SER A 440 9.95 -4.39 2.66
CA SER A 440 9.08 -3.30 3.09
C SER A 440 8.95 -3.27 4.60
N SER A 441 8.86 -2.08 5.17
CA SER A 441 8.68 -1.85 6.61
C SER A 441 7.81 -0.60 6.80
N ARG A 442 6.65 -0.71 7.45
CA ARG A 442 5.75 0.42 7.71
C ARG A 442 5.95 0.98 9.13
N PRO A 443 5.78 2.30 9.37
CA PRO A 443 6.19 2.94 10.63
C PRO A 443 5.31 2.65 11.87
N LEU A 444 4.46 1.63 11.85
CA LEU A 444 3.42 1.38 12.87
C LEU A 444 3.58 0.04 13.60
N SER A 445 4.16 -0.99 12.97
CA SER A 445 4.45 -2.29 13.61
C SER A 445 5.50 -3.10 12.83
N THR A 446 6.78 -2.73 12.95
CA THR A 446 7.93 -3.44 12.35
C THR A 446 8.76 -4.18 13.38
N ASN A 447 8.09 -4.83 14.33
CA ASN A 447 8.73 -5.74 15.28
C ASN A 447 9.40 -6.89 14.54
N LEU A 448 10.70 -7.05 14.77
CA LEU A 448 11.43 -8.24 14.36
C LEU A 448 11.05 -9.38 15.30
N THR A 449 10.89 -10.58 14.74
CA THR A 449 10.82 -11.78 15.57
C THR A 449 12.18 -12.00 16.25
N ALA A 450 12.20 -12.65 17.41
CA ALA A 450 13.45 -12.99 18.11
C ALA A 450 14.44 -13.70 17.18
N ALA A 451 13.96 -14.68 16.40
CA ALA A 451 14.73 -15.41 15.39
C ALA A 451 15.32 -14.55 14.27
N ILE A 452 14.76 -13.37 13.96
CA ILE A 452 15.37 -12.42 13.02
C ILE A 452 16.35 -11.50 13.77
N SER A 453 15.92 -10.91 14.89
CA SER A 453 16.73 -10.01 15.73
C SER A 453 18.08 -10.63 16.12
N GLU A 454 18.07 -11.87 16.63
CA GLU A 454 19.25 -12.63 17.05
C GLU A 454 20.19 -13.00 15.90
N THR A 455 19.74 -12.90 14.65
CA THR A 455 20.56 -13.20 13.46
C THR A 455 21.21 -11.97 12.84
N ILE A 456 20.98 -10.75 13.33
CA ILE A 456 21.58 -9.54 12.74
C ILE A 456 23.03 -9.36 13.23
N ALA A 457 23.99 -9.96 12.52
CA ALA A 457 25.41 -9.87 12.87
C ALA A 457 26.20 -8.85 12.00
N SER A 458 25.75 -8.57 10.77
CA SER A 458 26.16 -7.39 10.00
C SER A 458 25.10 -7.02 8.97
N TYR A 459 25.17 -5.83 8.38
CA TYR A 459 24.17 -5.38 7.41
C TYR A 459 24.71 -4.34 6.43
N VAL A 460 24.06 -4.18 5.28
CA VAL A 460 24.37 -3.15 4.28
C VAL A 460 23.10 -2.57 3.65
N VAL A 461 23.17 -1.30 3.26
CA VAL A 461 22.08 -0.58 2.58
C VAL A 461 22.39 -0.48 1.09
N ILE A 462 21.43 -0.86 0.25
CA ILE A 462 21.46 -0.67 -1.21
C ILE A 462 20.13 -0.09 -1.70
N LYS A 463 20.06 0.42 -2.94
CA LYS A 463 18.76 0.75 -3.54
C LYS A 463 17.99 -0.54 -3.82
N LYS A 464 16.67 -0.53 -3.65
CA LYS A 464 15.82 -1.70 -3.94
C LYS A 464 15.91 -2.12 -5.41
N ALA A 465 16.05 -1.16 -6.32
CA ALA A 465 16.27 -1.40 -7.75
C ALA A 465 17.61 -2.10 -8.07
N GLU A 466 18.58 -2.10 -7.16
CA GLU A 466 19.91 -2.70 -7.34
C GLU A 466 19.99 -4.13 -6.77
N VAL A 467 18.93 -4.69 -6.19
CA VAL A 467 18.93 -6.04 -5.59
C VAL A 467 19.32 -7.12 -6.59
N VAL A 468 18.80 -7.08 -7.82
CA VAL A 468 19.11 -8.07 -8.86
C VAL A 468 20.59 -8.03 -9.24
N SER A 469 21.17 -6.84 -9.44
CA SER A 469 22.59 -6.68 -9.79
C SER A 469 23.53 -6.91 -8.61
N PHE A 470 23.07 -6.73 -7.37
CA PHE A 470 23.78 -7.07 -6.15
C PHE A 470 23.84 -8.59 -5.91
N VAL A 471 22.76 -9.30 -6.20
CA VAL A 471 22.67 -10.76 -6.06
C VAL A 471 23.35 -11.49 -7.22
N ARG A 472 23.10 -11.05 -8.46
CA ARG A 472 23.68 -11.56 -9.70
C ARG A 472 24.64 -10.53 -10.29
N ALA A 473 25.85 -10.49 -9.75
CA ALA A 473 26.90 -9.62 -10.28
C ALA A 473 27.26 -10.03 -11.72
N LYS A 474 27.19 -9.05 -12.64
CA LYS A 474 27.28 -9.26 -14.10
C LYS A 474 28.54 -9.97 -14.59
N ALA A 475 29.62 -9.97 -13.81
CA ALA A 475 30.89 -10.60 -14.16
C ALA A 475 31.04 -12.05 -13.67
N SER A 476 30.26 -12.49 -12.67
CA SER A 476 30.43 -13.81 -12.05
C SER A 476 29.31 -14.81 -12.38
N LEU A 477 28.09 -14.33 -12.65
CA LEU A 477 26.92 -15.18 -12.87
C LEU A 477 26.02 -14.62 -14.01
N PRO A 478 26.49 -14.53 -15.26
CA PRO A 478 25.68 -14.01 -16.37
C PRO A 478 24.44 -14.87 -16.64
N ASP A 479 24.58 -16.20 -16.51
CA ASP A 479 23.55 -17.20 -16.82
C ASP A 479 22.78 -17.67 -15.57
N ALA A 480 22.64 -16.84 -14.53
CA ALA A 480 21.89 -17.20 -13.32
C ALA A 480 20.52 -16.52 -13.26
N ILE A 481 19.51 -17.20 -12.71
CA ILE A 481 18.27 -16.52 -12.30
C ILE A 481 18.47 -15.85 -10.94
N VAL A 482 17.77 -14.76 -10.67
CA VAL A 482 17.61 -14.26 -9.30
C VAL A 482 16.26 -14.70 -8.78
N TRP A 483 16.30 -15.57 -7.77
CA TRP A 483 15.13 -16.12 -7.10
C TRP A 483 14.82 -15.31 -5.84
N THR A 484 13.56 -14.91 -5.64
CA THR A 484 13.12 -14.29 -4.38
C THR A 484 11.98 -15.05 -3.70
N SER A 485 12.17 -15.38 -2.42
CA SER A 485 11.17 -16.02 -1.56
C SER A 485 10.94 -15.21 -0.29
N ALA A 486 9.69 -15.14 0.18
CA ALA A 486 9.39 -14.50 1.45
C ALA A 486 9.91 -15.35 2.62
N THR A 487 10.84 -14.81 3.40
CA THR A 487 11.32 -15.42 4.66
C THR A 487 10.50 -14.96 5.85
N TYR A 488 9.86 -13.80 5.76
CA TYR A 488 8.87 -13.32 6.72
C TYR A 488 7.93 -12.34 6.03
N ALA A 489 6.62 -12.52 6.17
CA ALA A 489 5.62 -11.63 5.62
C ALA A 489 4.49 -11.40 6.63
N HIS A 490 4.53 -10.25 7.28
CA HIS A 490 3.39 -9.67 8.00
C HIS A 490 2.88 -8.45 7.22
N ALA A 491 1.67 -7.97 7.52
CA ALA A 491 1.03 -6.87 6.78
C ALA A 491 1.85 -5.56 6.73
N GLU A 492 2.83 -5.41 7.62
CA GLU A 492 3.64 -4.20 7.80
C GLU A 492 5.16 -4.42 7.64
N LEU A 493 5.63 -5.67 7.59
CA LEU A 493 7.04 -6.02 7.45
C LEU A 493 7.18 -7.22 6.52
N GLN A 494 7.92 -7.03 5.42
CA GLN A 494 8.33 -8.10 4.51
C GLN A 494 9.85 -8.23 4.51
N ILE A 495 10.33 -9.44 4.78
CA ILE A 495 11.72 -9.84 4.59
C ILE A 495 11.73 -10.98 3.57
N ARG A 496 12.65 -10.91 2.60
CA ARG A 496 12.82 -11.89 1.53
C ARG A 496 14.24 -12.45 1.55
N ALA A 497 14.40 -13.71 1.20
CA ALA A 497 15.68 -14.22 0.70
C ALA A 497 15.78 -13.90 -0.79
N SER A 498 16.98 -13.54 -1.26
CA SER A 498 17.27 -13.32 -2.67
C SER A 498 18.57 -14.01 -3.05
N ASP A 499 18.47 -15.05 -3.88
CA ASP A 499 19.59 -15.93 -4.25
C ASP A 499 19.77 -15.97 -5.76
N ALA A 500 21.03 -16.05 -6.21
CA ALA A 500 21.36 -16.35 -7.59
C ALA A 500 21.47 -17.87 -7.74
N ILE A 501 20.73 -18.45 -8.69
CA ILE A 501 20.76 -19.89 -8.98
C ILE A 501 21.27 -20.07 -10.41
N SER A 502 22.37 -20.81 -10.58
CA SER A 502 23.08 -20.94 -11.86
C SER A 502 22.37 -21.94 -12.77
N VAL A 503 22.62 -21.88 -14.09
CA VAL A 503 22.35 -23.02 -14.97
C VAL A 503 23.02 -24.28 -14.43
N GLY A 504 22.26 -25.39 -14.39
CA GLY A 504 22.66 -26.67 -13.82
C GLY A 504 22.31 -26.83 -12.33
N ASP A 505 22.08 -25.74 -11.61
CA ASP A 505 21.62 -25.79 -10.21
C ASP A 505 20.12 -26.10 -10.15
N ASN A 506 19.73 -26.89 -9.15
CA ASN A 506 18.36 -27.35 -8.95
C ASN A 506 17.91 -27.08 -7.51
N ARG A 507 16.64 -26.71 -7.32
CA ARG A 507 16.00 -26.57 -6.00
C ARG A 507 14.84 -27.55 -5.89
N SER A 508 15.05 -28.65 -5.17
CA SER A 508 14.04 -29.70 -4.97
C SER A 508 12.90 -29.28 -4.03
N SER A 509 13.10 -28.30 -3.17
CA SER A 509 12.02 -27.76 -2.33
C SER A 509 12.24 -26.28 -2.04
N ILE A 510 11.17 -25.51 -2.12
CA ILE A 510 11.11 -24.12 -1.67
C ILE A 510 10.52 -24.11 -0.25
N VAL A 511 11.39 -24.21 0.74
CA VAL A 511 11.01 -24.15 2.15
C VAL A 511 11.04 -22.69 2.61
N GLY A 512 9.87 -22.14 2.93
CA GLY A 512 9.70 -20.82 3.54
C GLY A 512 8.39 -20.76 4.34
N PRO A 513 8.27 -19.91 5.38
CA PRO A 513 7.10 -19.90 6.26
C PRO A 513 5.81 -19.41 5.57
N SER A 514 5.92 -18.83 4.38
CA SER A 514 4.84 -18.73 3.41
C SER A 514 5.27 -19.43 2.13
N ASN A 515 4.53 -20.45 1.69
CA ASN A 515 4.80 -21.25 0.47
C ASN A 515 4.57 -20.46 -0.84
N ASN A 516 4.71 -19.14 -0.80
CA ASN A 516 4.48 -18.23 -1.93
C ASN A 516 5.83 -17.70 -2.42
N VAL A 517 6.14 -18.03 -3.66
CA VAL A 517 7.21 -17.38 -4.44
C VAL A 517 6.86 -15.91 -4.62
N GLY A 518 7.83 -15.02 -4.38
CA GLY A 518 7.65 -13.60 -4.66
C GLY A 518 7.79 -13.33 -6.15
N ASP A 519 9.03 -13.23 -6.59
CA ASP A 519 9.40 -12.85 -7.95
C ASP A 519 10.65 -13.64 -8.40
N VAL A 520 10.71 -14.00 -9.68
CA VAL A 520 11.85 -14.67 -10.32
C VAL A 520 12.34 -13.79 -11.47
N ASP A 521 13.62 -13.45 -11.48
CA ASP A 521 14.24 -12.75 -12.60
C ASP A 521 15.06 -13.72 -13.46
N ILE A 522 14.64 -13.88 -14.72
CA ILE A 522 15.24 -14.81 -15.69
C ILE A 522 15.98 -13.98 -16.75
N PRO A 523 17.32 -14.09 -16.87
CA PRO A 523 18.07 -13.35 -17.88
C PRO A 523 17.87 -13.98 -19.28
N PRO A 524 18.11 -13.22 -20.36
CA PRO A 524 18.06 -13.75 -21.72
C PRO A 524 19.00 -14.96 -21.89
N GLY A 525 18.51 -16.01 -22.57
CA GLY A 525 19.27 -17.24 -22.80
C GLY A 525 19.21 -18.26 -21.66
N VAL A 526 18.47 -17.99 -20.58
CA VAL A 526 18.19 -18.94 -19.49
C VAL A 526 16.70 -19.32 -19.50
N SER A 527 16.41 -20.55 -19.10
CA SER A 527 15.06 -21.07 -18.90
C SER A 527 14.96 -21.82 -17.57
N VAL A 528 13.77 -21.83 -16.97
CA VAL A 528 13.50 -22.50 -15.69
C VAL A 528 12.38 -23.51 -15.88
N GLN A 529 12.66 -24.78 -15.61
CA GLN A 529 11.63 -25.82 -15.52
C GLN A 529 11.09 -25.81 -14.09
N ALA A 530 9.87 -25.31 -13.95
CA ALA A 530 9.27 -24.96 -12.67
C ALA A 530 8.04 -25.85 -12.38
N PHE A 531 8.05 -26.51 -11.23
CA PHE A 531 7.13 -27.59 -10.87
C PHE A 531 6.07 -27.17 -9.87
N PHE A 532 4.88 -27.75 -9.98
CA PHE A 532 3.76 -27.56 -9.05
C PHE A 532 3.86 -28.41 -7.77
N ARG A 533 4.92 -29.22 -7.62
CA ARG A 533 5.20 -30.02 -6.40
C ARG A 533 6.69 -29.93 -6.04
N PRO A 534 7.07 -30.25 -4.78
CA PRO A 534 8.45 -30.54 -4.43
C PRO A 534 9.04 -31.73 -5.22
N ASP A 535 10.35 -31.89 -5.10
CA ASP A 535 11.18 -32.97 -5.63
C ASP A 535 11.05 -33.21 -7.14
N PHE A 536 10.74 -32.14 -7.89
CA PHE A 536 10.58 -32.14 -9.35
C PHE A 536 9.46 -33.07 -9.85
N LYS A 537 8.43 -33.27 -9.03
CA LYS A 537 7.31 -34.18 -9.34
C LYS A 537 6.13 -33.50 -10.03
N GLY A 538 5.41 -34.27 -10.84
CA GLY A 538 4.17 -33.87 -11.50
C GLY A 538 4.37 -32.83 -12.61
N SER A 539 3.29 -32.12 -12.94
CA SER A 539 3.29 -31.09 -13.99
C SER A 539 4.35 -30.01 -13.77
N PHE A 540 4.86 -29.46 -14.86
CA PHE A 540 5.79 -28.34 -14.86
C PHE A 540 5.44 -27.32 -15.94
N ARG A 541 6.06 -26.14 -15.85
CA ARG A 541 6.09 -25.13 -16.92
C ARG A 541 7.53 -24.73 -17.19
N ILE A 542 7.85 -24.42 -18.46
CA ILE A 542 9.10 -23.76 -18.81
C ILE A 542 8.87 -22.25 -18.76
N LEU A 543 9.70 -21.55 -17.99
CA LEU A 543 9.68 -20.11 -17.81
C LEU A 543 10.92 -19.50 -18.49
N THR A 544 10.72 -18.50 -19.33
CA THR A 544 11.78 -17.81 -20.10
C THR A 544 11.74 -16.29 -19.95
N VAL A 545 10.88 -15.79 -19.06
CA VAL A 545 10.68 -14.36 -18.78
C VAL A 545 10.61 -14.14 -17.28
N SER A 546 11.04 -12.97 -16.81
CA SER A 546 10.92 -12.59 -15.39
C SER A 546 9.46 -12.36 -14.99
N GLY A 547 9.09 -12.70 -13.75
CA GLY A 547 7.73 -12.52 -13.25
C GLY A 547 7.48 -13.12 -11.86
N SER A 548 6.25 -12.97 -11.38
CA SER A 548 5.79 -13.61 -10.14
C SER A 548 5.18 -14.98 -10.46
N TYR A 549 5.69 -16.03 -9.81
CA TYR A 549 5.32 -17.43 -10.09
C TYR A 549 4.96 -18.20 -8.81
N PRO A 550 3.87 -17.82 -8.12
CA PRO A 550 3.52 -18.36 -6.79
C PRO A 550 3.26 -19.88 -6.77
N PHE A 551 3.05 -20.50 -7.92
CA PHE A 551 2.82 -21.94 -8.05
C PHE A 551 4.08 -22.81 -7.96
N VAL A 552 5.27 -22.22 -8.03
CA VAL A 552 6.52 -22.98 -8.16
C VAL A 552 6.96 -23.48 -6.78
N LEU A 553 7.01 -24.81 -6.62
CA LEU A 553 7.40 -25.48 -5.37
C LEU A 553 8.75 -26.24 -5.47
N SER A 554 9.20 -26.53 -6.69
CA SER A 554 10.59 -26.91 -7.00
C SER A 554 10.95 -26.45 -8.43
N PHE A 555 12.24 -26.29 -8.74
CA PHE A 555 12.66 -25.88 -10.08
C PHE A 555 14.09 -26.28 -10.46
N ARG A 556 14.34 -26.33 -11.77
CA ARG A 556 15.64 -26.61 -12.40
C ARG A 556 15.97 -25.51 -13.42
N VAL A 557 17.24 -25.11 -13.52
CA VAL A 557 17.67 -23.97 -14.36
C VAL A 557 18.58 -24.46 -15.50
N TYR A 558 18.27 -24.06 -16.74
CA TYR A 558 18.96 -24.50 -17.96
C TYR A 558 19.22 -23.34 -18.91
N ARG A 559 20.08 -23.49 -19.92
CA ARG A 559 20.11 -22.53 -21.04
C ARG A 559 18.93 -22.77 -21.97
N THR A 560 18.48 -21.71 -22.63
CA THR A 560 17.45 -21.79 -23.67
C THR A 560 17.99 -22.58 -24.86
N GLY A 561 17.47 -23.79 -25.05
CA GLY A 561 17.91 -24.73 -26.09
C GLY A 561 18.54 -26.01 -25.54
N ASP A 562 18.92 -26.05 -24.26
CA ASP A 562 19.23 -27.30 -23.57
C ASP A 562 17.97 -28.18 -23.55
N THR A 563 18.14 -29.50 -23.71
CA THR A 563 17.03 -30.45 -23.58
C THR A 563 16.85 -30.78 -22.09
N PRO A 564 15.72 -30.43 -21.44
CA PRO A 564 15.50 -30.82 -20.05
C PRO A 564 15.43 -32.35 -19.94
N PRO A 565 15.82 -32.95 -18.79
CA PRO A 565 15.63 -34.38 -18.56
C PRO A 565 14.18 -34.77 -18.76
N THR A 566 13.95 -35.86 -19.49
CA THR A 566 12.65 -36.53 -19.52
C THR A 566 12.23 -36.88 -18.10
N ILE A 567 10.94 -36.69 -17.82
CA ILE A 567 10.35 -36.92 -16.51
C ILE A 567 9.35 -38.05 -16.70
N ASP A 568 9.64 -39.20 -16.09
CA ASP A 568 8.71 -40.32 -16.11
C ASP A 568 7.44 -39.90 -15.36
N THR A 569 6.34 -39.83 -16.11
CA THR A 569 5.01 -39.44 -15.62
C THR A 569 4.28 -40.57 -14.88
N ASP A 570 5.01 -41.61 -14.45
CA ASP A 570 4.43 -42.84 -13.92
C ASP A 570 3.93 -42.71 -12.48
N ASP A 571 4.38 -41.68 -11.74
CA ASP A 571 3.84 -41.28 -10.43
C ASP A 571 2.59 -40.38 -10.58
N GLU A 572 1.47 -41.02 -10.92
CA GLU A 572 0.06 -40.56 -10.89
C GLU A 572 -0.52 -39.72 -12.07
N PRO A 573 -1.86 -39.79 -12.29
CA PRO A 573 -2.45 -39.64 -13.62
C PRO A 573 -2.46 -38.21 -14.15
N VAL A 574 -2.50 -38.10 -15.48
CA VAL A 574 -2.77 -36.87 -16.22
C VAL A 574 -4.21 -36.41 -15.92
N VAL A 575 -4.34 -35.58 -14.88
CA VAL A 575 -5.55 -34.85 -14.55
C VAL A 575 -5.62 -33.61 -15.45
N ALA A 576 -6.53 -33.65 -16.42
CA ALA A 576 -6.77 -32.58 -17.39
C ALA A 576 -7.45 -31.36 -16.73
#